data_AF-A0A804NT25-F1
#
_entry.id   AF-A0A804NT25-F1
#
_cell.length_a   1.000
_cell.length_b   1.000
_cell.length_c   1.000
_cell.angle_alpha   90.00
_cell.angle_beta   90.00
_cell.angle_gamma   90.00
#
_symmetry.space_group_name_H-M   'P 1'
#
loop_
_entity.id
_entity.type
_entity.pdbx_description
1 polymer ?
#
loop_
_entity_poly.entity_id
_entity_poly.type
_entity_poly.pdbx_seq_one_letter_code
_entity_poly.pdbx_strand_id
1 'polypeptide(L)'
;MSQQALDSLKQLCNVEVVPYTLTLGYSYWSADHILKRILPAGVEVPSSFETIGHVAHLNISDDLLAYKDVIAKVIYDKNYPRIQTVVNKVGTITNEFRVPKFEILAGKNDMVTEIKQYGATFRLDYGLVYWNSRLE
;
A
#
# COMPACT_ATOMS: atom_id res chain seq x y z
N MET A 1 -7.58 19.65 22.24
CA MET A 1 -9.06 19.66 22.28
C MET A 1 -9.49 21.07 22.69
N SER A 2 -10.48 21.67 22.05
CA SER A 2 -10.96 23.00 22.42
C SER A 2 -11.69 22.98 23.77
N GLN A 3 -11.58 24.07 24.54
CA GLN A 3 -12.23 24.19 25.85
C GLN A 3 -13.74 23.93 25.77
N GLN A 4 -14.40 24.46 24.74
CA GLN A 4 -15.82 24.28 24.48
C GLN A 4 -16.24 22.81 24.34
N ALA A 5 -15.40 21.96 23.75
CA ALA A 5 -15.71 20.53 23.58
C ALA A 5 -15.57 19.76 24.90
N LEU A 6 -14.60 20.16 25.73
CA LEU A 6 -14.40 19.58 27.07
C LEU A 6 -15.57 19.93 28.00
N ASP A 7 -16.04 21.17 27.94
CA ASP A 7 -17.15 21.65 28.77
C ASP A 7 -18.48 20.97 28.40
N SER A 8 -18.75 20.75 27.10
CA SER A 8 -19.91 19.95 26.66
C SER A 8 -19.85 18.50 27.13
N LEU A 9 -18.66 17.87 27.13
CA LEU A 9 -18.49 16.49 27.63
C LEU A 9 -18.79 16.36 29.13
N LYS A 10 -18.34 17.33 29.93
CA LYS A 10 -18.57 17.37 31.38
C LYS A 10 -20.05 17.51 31.77
N GLN A 11 -20.90 18.05 30.88
CA GLN A 11 -22.35 18.11 31.12
C GLN A 11 -23.05 16.76 30.89
N LEU A 12 -22.47 15.89 30.07
CA LEU A 12 -23.06 14.60 29.72
C LEU A 12 -22.58 13.46 30.64
N CYS A 13 -21.36 13.54 31.14
CA CYS A 13 -20.78 12.56 32.04
C CYS A 13 -19.65 13.15 32.88
N ASN A 14 -19.27 12.45 33.94
CA ASN A 14 -18.14 12.84 34.76
C ASN A 14 -16.83 12.48 34.03
N VAL A 15 -16.07 13.48 33.59
CA VAL A 15 -14.83 13.29 32.82
C VAL A 15 -13.69 14.10 33.45
N GLU A 16 -12.52 13.48 33.58
CA GLU A 16 -11.31 14.10 34.09
C GLU A 16 -10.21 14.08 33.03
N VAL A 17 -9.41 15.15 32.96
CA VAL A 17 -8.23 15.21 32.09
C VAL A 17 -7.02 14.79 32.91
N VAL A 18 -6.42 13.67 32.52
CA VAL A 18 -5.22 13.14 33.16
C VAL A 18 -4.05 13.15 32.19
N PRO A 19 -2.81 13.40 32.66
CA PRO A 19 -1.61 13.17 31.85
C PRO A 19 -1.53 11.70 31.43
N TYR A 20 -1.29 11.45 30.14
CA TYR A 20 -1.13 10.11 29.59
C TYR A 20 0.07 10.06 28.65
N THR A 21 0.88 9.00 28.73
CA THR A 21 2.02 8.76 27.83
C THR A 21 1.59 7.82 26.72
N LEU A 22 1.53 8.33 25.49
CA LEU A 22 1.23 7.56 24.29
C LEU A 22 2.51 7.24 23.52
N THR A 23 2.79 5.96 23.29
CA THR A 23 3.94 5.52 22.47
C THR A 23 3.46 5.16 21.07
N LEU A 24 3.80 6.00 20.09
CA LEU A 24 3.43 5.80 18.69
C LEU A 24 4.54 5.04 17.95
N GLY A 25 4.41 3.72 17.87
CA GLY A 25 5.33 2.85 17.16
C GLY A 25 5.05 2.73 15.67
N TYR A 26 5.79 1.84 15.00
CA TYR A 26 5.64 1.56 13.57
C TYR A 26 4.18 1.32 13.20
N SER A 27 3.46 0.47 13.94
CA SER A 27 2.06 0.08 13.67
C SER A 27 1.08 1.25 13.52
N TYR A 28 1.28 2.34 14.25
CA TYR A 28 0.40 3.51 14.21
C TYR A 28 0.51 4.30 12.90
N TRP A 29 1.72 4.43 12.36
CA TRP A 29 1.97 5.29 11.20
C TRP A 29 1.54 4.64 9.89
N SER A 30 1.05 5.43 8.94
CA SER A 30 0.73 4.96 7.59
C SER A 30 2.00 4.64 6.79
N ALA A 31 1.87 3.86 5.72
CA ALA A 31 2.97 3.63 4.79
C ALA A 31 3.54 4.94 4.24
N ASP A 32 2.67 5.85 3.78
CA ASP A 32 3.05 7.19 3.30
C ASP A 32 3.89 7.97 4.33
N HIS A 33 3.44 8.01 5.59
CA HIS A 33 4.17 8.72 6.65
C HIS A 33 5.56 8.13 6.89
N ILE A 34 5.65 6.79 6.92
CA ILE A 34 6.92 6.08 7.15
C ILE A 34 7.87 6.33 5.99
N LEU A 35 7.39 6.16 4.76
CA LEU A 35 8.20 6.33 3.56
C LEU A 35 8.73 7.77 3.43
N LYS A 36 7.89 8.77 3.68
CA LYS A 36 8.32 10.19 3.71
C LYS A 36 9.39 10.47 4.78
N ARG A 37 9.47 9.66 5.83
CA ARG A 37 10.42 9.84 6.92
C ARG A 37 11.76 9.14 6.68
N ILE A 38 11.76 8.02 5.96
CA ILE A 38 12.97 7.20 5.73
C ILE A 38 13.62 7.43 4.36
N LEU A 39 12.88 7.93 3.38
CA LEU A 39 13.42 8.27 2.07
C LEU A 39 14.09 9.65 2.07
N PRO A 40 15.04 9.91 1.16
CA PRO A 40 15.71 11.21 1.07
C PRO A 40 14.73 12.37 0.84
N ALA A 41 15.08 13.57 1.32
CA ALA A 41 14.28 14.75 1.02
C ALA A 41 14.28 15.05 -0.49
N GLY A 42 13.14 15.48 -1.02
CA GLY A 42 12.99 15.84 -2.43
C GLY A 42 12.55 14.72 -3.36
N VAL A 43 12.46 13.46 -2.89
CA VAL A 43 11.86 12.38 -3.68
C VAL A 43 10.36 12.33 -3.48
N GLU A 44 9.61 12.14 -4.56
CA GLU A 44 8.17 11.97 -4.49
C GLU A 44 7.83 10.53 -4.12
N VAL A 45 7.28 10.34 -2.92
CA VAL A 45 6.92 9.01 -2.42
C VAL A 45 5.71 8.46 -3.19
N PRO A 46 5.72 7.19 -3.63
CA PRO A 46 4.56 6.57 -4.24
C PRO A 46 3.35 6.64 -3.29
N SER A 47 2.34 7.42 -3.67
CA SER A 47 1.16 7.69 -2.84
C SER A 47 0.10 6.60 -2.92
N SER A 48 0.17 5.74 -3.94
CA SER A 48 -0.77 4.64 -4.17
C SER A 48 -0.13 3.50 -4.97
N PHE A 49 -0.78 2.34 -4.93
CA PHE A 49 -0.42 1.16 -5.70
C PHE A 49 -1.68 0.45 -6.19
N GLU A 50 -1.57 -0.32 -7.26
CA GLU A 50 -2.69 -1.12 -7.76
C GLU A 50 -2.79 -2.41 -6.94
N THR A 51 -4.02 -2.81 -6.61
CA THR A 51 -4.29 -4.08 -5.95
C THR A 51 -4.99 -5.02 -6.92
N ILE A 52 -4.40 -6.20 -7.12
CA ILE A 52 -4.94 -7.28 -7.94
C ILE A 52 -5.11 -8.50 -7.01
N GLY A 53 -6.25 -8.55 -6.32
CA GLY A 53 -6.50 -9.47 -5.19
C GLY A 53 -5.44 -9.33 -4.09
N HIS A 54 -4.58 -10.34 -3.89
CA HIS A 54 -3.49 -10.28 -2.89
C HIS A 54 -2.17 -9.67 -3.40
N VAL A 55 -2.10 -9.31 -4.68
CA VAL A 55 -0.91 -8.73 -5.31
C VAL A 55 -0.98 -7.21 -5.25
N ALA A 56 0.07 -6.57 -4.73
CA ALA A 56 0.28 -5.14 -4.85
C ALA A 56 1.26 -4.85 -5.99
N HIS A 57 0.81 -4.08 -6.97
CA HIS A 57 1.61 -3.66 -8.12
C HIS A 57 2.08 -2.21 -7.92
N LEU A 58 3.39 -2.06 -7.78
CA LEU A 58 4.09 -0.79 -7.68
C LEU A 58 4.58 -0.33 -9.06
N ASN A 59 4.59 0.99 -9.24
CA ASN A 59 5.24 1.64 -10.38
C ASN A 59 6.33 2.57 -9.83
N ILE A 60 7.51 1.99 -9.57
CA ILE A 60 8.63 2.71 -8.97
C ILE A 60 9.38 3.48 -10.07
N SER A 61 9.52 4.79 -9.90
CA SER A 61 10.32 5.62 -10.82
C SER A 61 11.82 5.34 -10.69
N ASP A 62 12.58 5.70 -11.72
CA ASP A 62 14.03 5.44 -11.78
C ASP A 62 14.77 6.01 -10.56
N ASP A 63 14.40 7.21 -10.11
CA ASP A 63 14.98 7.88 -8.93
C ASP A 63 14.75 7.12 -7.60
N LEU A 64 13.75 6.23 -7.58
CA LEU A 64 13.38 5.43 -6.41
C LEU A 64 13.84 3.98 -6.49
N LEU A 65 14.44 3.54 -7.61
CA LEU A 65 14.86 2.15 -7.78
C LEU A 65 15.87 1.70 -6.72
N ALA A 66 16.76 2.61 -6.27
CA ALA A 66 17.70 2.34 -5.18
C ALA A 66 17.02 2.03 -3.84
N TYR A 67 15.74 2.40 -3.68
CA TYR A 67 14.95 2.22 -2.46
C TYR A 67 13.81 1.22 -2.65
N LYS A 68 13.75 0.50 -3.78
CA LYS A 68 12.61 -0.37 -4.12
C LYS A 68 12.32 -1.43 -3.05
N ASP A 69 13.35 -1.99 -2.45
CA ASP A 69 13.21 -3.06 -1.46
C ASP A 69 12.60 -2.54 -0.15
N VAL A 70 13.04 -1.35 0.32
CA VAL A 70 12.48 -0.74 1.53
C VAL A 70 11.05 -0.25 1.29
N ILE A 71 10.77 0.30 0.10
CA ILE A 71 9.41 0.68 -0.30
C ILE A 71 8.51 -0.54 -0.28
N ALA A 72 8.89 -1.61 -0.97
CA ALA A 72 8.11 -2.84 -1.04
C ALA A 72 7.88 -3.46 0.33
N LYS A 73 8.90 -3.46 1.20
CA LYS A 73 8.78 -3.97 2.56
C LYS A 73 7.78 -3.18 3.39
N VAL A 74 7.81 -1.84 3.34
CA VAL A 74 6.83 -1.01 4.06
C VAL A 74 5.43 -1.27 3.53
N ILE A 75 5.25 -1.34 2.20
CA ILE A 75 3.94 -1.64 1.60
C ILE A 75 3.43 -3.02 2.03
N TYR A 76 4.29 -4.04 2.01
CA TYR A 76 3.96 -5.39 2.46
C TYR A 76 3.54 -5.41 3.94
N ASP A 77 4.41 -4.91 4.83
CA ASP A 77 4.19 -4.93 6.28
C ASP A 77 2.92 -4.16 6.68
N LYS A 78 2.58 -3.09 5.95
CA LYS A 78 1.39 -2.26 6.21
C LYS A 78 0.09 -2.81 5.68
N ASN A 79 0.14 -3.80 4.79
CA ASN A 79 -1.04 -4.37 4.16
C ASN A 79 -1.20 -5.86 4.43
N TYR A 80 -0.28 -6.48 5.16
CA TYR A 80 -0.39 -7.87 5.60
C TYR A 80 -1.59 -8.04 6.55
N PRO A 81 -2.40 -9.12 6.43
CA PRO A 81 -2.25 -10.27 5.54
C PRO A 81 -2.95 -10.14 4.18
N ARG A 82 -3.60 -9.01 3.90
CA ARG A 82 -4.37 -8.79 2.66
C ARG A 82 -3.46 -8.84 1.43
N ILE A 83 -2.33 -8.15 1.49
CA ILE A 83 -1.29 -8.22 0.46
C ILE A 83 -0.29 -9.29 0.85
N GLN A 84 -0.03 -10.22 -0.08
CA GLN A 84 0.89 -11.34 0.11
C GLN A 84 2.06 -11.33 -0.88
N THR A 85 1.96 -10.55 -1.96
CA THR A 85 2.98 -10.40 -2.99
C THR A 85 3.06 -8.94 -3.39
N VAL A 86 4.26 -8.34 -3.37
CA VAL A 86 4.51 -6.99 -3.88
C VAL A 86 5.41 -7.11 -5.10
N VAL A 87 4.96 -6.54 -6.22
CA VAL A 87 5.68 -6.53 -7.48
C VAL A 87 5.94 -5.11 -7.97
N ASN A 88 6.99 -4.96 -8.77
CA ASN A 88 7.25 -3.75 -9.54
C ASN A 88 7.26 -4.07 -11.03
N LYS A 89 6.71 -3.17 -11.85
CA LYS A 89 6.80 -3.28 -13.31
C LYS A 89 8.23 -3.01 -13.77
N VAL A 90 8.75 -3.88 -14.63
CA VAL A 90 10.08 -3.73 -15.22
C VAL A 90 10.03 -3.71 -16.74
N GLY A 91 10.81 -2.80 -17.33
CA GLY A 91 10.98 -2.66 -18.77
C GLY A 91 9.73 -2.18 -19.53
N THR A 92 9.87 -2.14 -20.84
CA THR A 92 8.80 -1.75 -21.78
C THR A 92 7.96 -2.97 -22.15
N ILE A 93 6.66 -2.76 -22.34
CA ILE A 93 5.75 -3.81 -22.83
C ILE A 93 6.03 -4.02 -24.32
N THR A 94 6.58 -5.17 -24.69
CA THR A 94 6.99 -5.48 -26.07
C THR A 94 6.25 -6.67 -26.70
N ASN A 95 5.38 -7.35 -25.95
CA ASN A 95 4.67 -8.54 -26.43
C ASN A 95 3.30 -8.19 -27.04
N GLU A 96 2.80 -9.07 -27.91
CA GLU A 96 1.50 -8.93 -28.58
C GLU A 96 0.33 -8.86 -27.59
N PHE A 97 0.45 -9.55 -26.45
CA PHE A 97 -0.56 -9.63 -25.41
C PHE A 97 -0.52 -8.47 -24.40
N ARG A 98 0.40 -7.52 -24.57
CA ARG A 98 0.62 -6.35 -23.70
C ARG A 98 0.82 -6.66 -22.21
N VAL A 99 1.29 -7.86 -21.88
CA VAL A 99 1.54 -8.29 -20.50
C VAL A 99 2.84 -7.64 -20.00
N PRO A 100 2.80 -6.84 -18.92
CA PRO A 100 4.02 -6.27 -18.34
C PRO A 100 4.92 -7.37 -17.76
N LYS A 101 6.23 -7.12 -17.74
CA LYS A 101 7.15 -7.93 -16.95
C LYS A 101 7.17 -7.38 -15.53
N PHE A 102 7.21 -8.29 -14.56
CA PHE A 102 7.22 -7.96 -13.14
C PHE A 102 8.44 -8.55 -12.46
N GLU A 103 9.00 -7.80 -11.53
CA GLU A 103 9.90 -8.34 -10.50
C GLU A 103 9.13 -8.43 -9.17
N ILE A 104 9.34 -9.51 -8.41
CA ILE A 104 8.79 -9.63 -7.05
C ILE A 104 9.78 -8.99 -6.09
N LEU A 105 9.29 -8.03 -5.30
CA LEU A 105 10.10 -7.29 -4.33
C LEU A 105 9.88 -7.75 -2.89
N ALA A 106 8.67 -8.24 -2.56
CA ALA A 106 8.38 -8.73 -1.21
C ALA A 106 7.27 -9.79 -1.21
N GLY A 107 7.31 -10.68 -0.23
CA GLY A 107 6.27 -11.69 -0.02
C GLY A 107 6.49 -12.98 -0.80
N LYS A 108 5.39 -13.63 -1.19
CA LYS A 108 5.41 -14.93 -1.88
C LYS A 108 5.66 -14.76 -3.37
N ASN A 109 6.26 -15.77 -4.00
CA ASN A 109 6.31 -15.88 -5.45
C ASN A 109 5.00 -16.50 -5.97
N ASP A 110 3.90 -15.75 -5.84
CA ASP A 110 2.57 -16.17 -6.26
C ASP A 110 1.81 -15.00 -6.91
N MET A 111 1.52 -15.16 -8.20
CA MET A 111 0.82 -14.20 -9.06
C MET A 111 -0.60 -14.67 -9.42
N VAL A 112 -1.01 -15.86 -8.97
CA VAL A 112 -2.35 -16.41 -9.22
C VAL A 112 -3.32 -15.84 -8.19
N THR A 113 -4.23 -14.98 -8.61
CA THR A 113 -5.06 -14.17 -7.71
C THR A 113 -6.54 -14.26 -8.07
N GLU A 114 -7.41 -13.94 -7.11
CA GLU A 114 -8.86 -13.83 -7.29
C GLU A 114 -9.32 -12.39 -7.08
N ILE A 115 -10.14 -11.89 -8.01
CA ILE A 115 -10.61 -10.50 -8.04
C ILE A 115 -12.13 -10.52 -8.20
N LYS A 116 -12.83 -9.75 -7.38
CA LYS A 116 -14.27 -9.57 -7.52
C LYS A 116 -14.56 -8.23 -8.21
N GLN A 117 -15.17 -8.28 -9.40
CA GLN A 117 -15.57 -7.10 -10.16
C GLN A 117 -16.98 -7.31 -10.73
N TYR A 118 -17.86 -6.32 -10.58
CA TYR A 118 -19.26 -6.37 -11.04
C TYR A 118 -20.04 -7.63 -10.62
N GLY A 119 -19.78 -8.13 -9.42
CA GLY A 119 -20.45 -9.33 -8.89
C GLY A 119 -19.91 -10.66 -9.43
N ALA A 120 -18.98 -10.65 -10.39
CA ALA A 120 -18.25 -11.83 -10.86
C ALA A 120 -16.90 -11.97 -10.15
N THR A 121 -16.45 -13.21 -9.98
CA THR A 121 -15.12 -13.53 -9.46
C THR A 121 -14.26 -14.04 -10.61
N PHE A 122 -13.11 -13.39 -10.80
CA PHE A 122 -12.11 -13.75 -11.80
C PHE A 122 -10.92 -14.36 -11.09
N ARG A 123 -10.49 -15.55 -11.54
CA ARG A 123 -9.24 -16.17 -11.12
C ARG A 123 -8.26 -16.12 -12.28
N LEU A 124 -7.12 -15.49 -12.09
CA LEU A 124 -6.13 -15.27 -13.15
C LEU A 124 -4.70 -15.29 -12.60
N ASP A 125 -3.74 -15.56 -13.48
CA ASP A 125 -2.33 -15.34 -13.22
C ASP A 125 -1.93 -13.97 -13.76
N TYR A 126 -1.70 -13.01 -12.86
CA TYR A 126 -1.39 -11.63 -13.23
C TYR A 126 -0.05 -11.49 -13.96
N GLY A 127 0.85 -12.46 -13.82
CA GLY A 127 2.10 -12.49 -14.59
C GLY A 127 1.93 -12.93 -16.04
N LEU A 128 0.79 -13.53 -16.39
CA LEU A 128 0.53 -14.09 -17.71
C LEU A 128 -0.56 -13.35 -18.50
N VAL A 129 -1.34 -12.50 -17.85
CA VAL A 129 -2.44 -11.76 -18.49
C VAL A 129 -2.40 -10.27 -18.17
N TYR A 130 -2.88 -9.45 -19.09
CA TYR A 130 -3.12 -8.05 -18.82
C TYR A 130 -4.40 -7.88 -17.99
N TRP A 131 -4.31 -7.12 -16.90
CA TRP A 131 -5.45 -6.73 -16.08
C TRP A 131 -5.35 -5.26 -15.71
N ASN A 132 -6.45 -4.51 -15.84
CA ASN A 132 -6.55 -3.12 -15.42
C ASN A 132 -7.95 -2.87 -14.84
N SER A 133 -8.01 -2.59 -13.54
CA SER A 133 -9.26 -2.40 -12.81
C SER A 133 -9.96 -1.07 -13.11
N ARG A 134 -9.34 -0.17 -13.88
CA ARG A 134 -9.87 1.16 -14.24
C ARG A 134 -10.48 1.21 -15.64
N LEU A 135 -10.37 0.14 -16.42
CA LEU A 135 -11.09 0.01 -17.70
C LEU A 135 -12.53 -0.41 -17.40
N GLU A 136 -13.28 0.56 -16.87
CA GLU A 136 -14.74 0.54 -16.77
C GLU A 136 -15.34 1.39 -17.90
#